data_AF-X0WK56-F1
#
_entry.id   AF-X0WK56-F1
#
_cell.length_a   1.000
_cell.length_b   1.000
_cell.length_c   1.000
_cell.angle_alpha   90.00
_cell.angle_beta   90.00
_cell.angle_gamma   90.00
#
_symmetry.space_group_name_H-M   'P 1'
#
loop_
_entity.id
_entity.type
_entity.pdbx_description
1 polymer ?
#
loop_
_entity_poly.entity_id
_entity_poly.type
_entity_poly.pdbx_seq_one_letter_code
_entity_poly.pdbx_strand_id
1 'polypeptide(L)'
;VSFNGSAPSSKRTIAQVKADFAGTNHTWTGYVMRTTGQVDKTSRLISVVIEVPEPYNTSDGQPALLPGTFVEVLIMGNVLKDAIAVPRDAIRQGNKVWVVEEGRLHIQPLEIARAERDFAYAISGLDDGAMIVLSSLDTVTEGMKVRSQLEMPALAEQLNRDSNETEPMEAQ
;
A
#
# COMPACT_ATOMS: atom_id res chain seq x y z
N VAL A 1 -4.48 35.31 9.21
CA VAL A 1 -5.39 34.39 8.49
C VAL A 1 -6.04 33.46 9.50
N SER A 2 -7.31 33.73 9.83
CA SER A 2 -8.07 32.97 10.81
C SER A 2 -8.81 31.84 10.11
N PHE A 3 -8.50 30.59 10.45
CA PHE A 3 -9.28 29.44 10.01
C PHE A 3 -10.47 29.26 10.96
N ASN A 4 -11.62 29.79 10.57
CA ASN A 4 -12.89 29.58 11.26
C ASN A 4 -13.48 28.24 10.77
N GLY A 5 -13.09 27.15 11.41
CA GLY A 5 -13.68 25.83 11.20
C GLY A 5 -15.01 25.74 11.94
N SER A 6 -16.07 26.33 11.39
CA SER A 6 -17.43 25.91 11.73
C SER A 6 -17.58 24.51 11.14
N ALA A 7 -17.39 23.47 11.95
CA ALA A 7 -17.57 22.09 11.49
C ALA A 7 -19.08 21.80 11.42
N PRO A 8 -19.65 21.59 10.21
CA PRO A 8 -20.97 21.01 10.10
C PRO A 8 -20.89 19.55 10.60
N SER A 9 -21.99 19.04 11.16
CA SER A 9 -22.15 17.65 11.61
C SER A 9 -21.60 16.64 10.59
N SER A 10 -20.47 15.96 10.84
CA SER A 10 -19.91 15.00 9.87
C SER A 10 -18.81 14.11 10.49
N LYS A 11 -19.10 12.82 10.69
CA LYS A 11 -18.17 11.68 10.92
C LYS A 11 -16.92 11.94 11.79
N ARG A 12 -16.98 11.59 13.10
CA ARG A 12 -15.79 11.59 13.98
C ARG A 12 -14.73 10.61 13.45
N THR A 13 -13.47 11.04 13.34
CA THR A 13 -12.34 10.15 13.01
C THR A 13 -12.13 9.17 14.16
N ILE A 14 -12.20 7.88 13.85
CA ILE A 14 -12.02 6.80 14.82
C ILE A 14 -10.53 6.61 15.09
N ALA A 15 -10.19 6.39 16.35
CA ALA A 15 -8.87 5.95 16.78
C ALA A 15 -8.99 4.66 17.59
N GLN A 16 -8.00 3.78 17.48
CA GLN A 16 -7.83 2.66 18.40
C GLN A 16 -6.74 3.02 19.40
N VAL A 17 -7.08 2.98 20.68
CA VAL A 17 -6.14 3.22 21.78
C VAL A 17 -5.75 1.86 22.35
N LYS A 18 -4.46 1.55 22.40
CA LYS A 18 -3.92 0.29 22.90
C LYS A 18 -3.02 0.54 24.10
N ALA A 19 -3.15 -0.28 25.12
CA ALA A 19 -2.21 -0.29 26.25
C ALA A 19 -1.97 -1.70 26.75
N ASP A 20 -0.76 -1.91 27.26
CA ASP A 20 -0.40 -3.11 28.00
C ASP A 20 -0.86 -2.96 29.46
N PHE A 21 -1.59 -3.97 29.94
CA PHE A 21 -1.91 -4.15 31.35
C PHE A 21 -1.45 -5.54 31.77
N ALA A 22 -0.45 -5.58 32.65
CA ALA A 22 0.13 -6.82 33.17
C ALA A 22 0.54 -7.82 32.07
N GLY A 23 1.12 -7.34 30.96
CA GLY A 23 1.57 -8.17 29.85
C GLY A 23 0.46 -8.56 28.86
N THR A 24 -0.76 -8.04 29.02
CA THR A 24 -1.88 -8.25 28.09
C THR A 24 -2.25 -6.93 27.41
N ASN A 25 -2.30 -6.96 26.08
CA ASN A 25 -2.73 -5.80 25.31
C ASN A 25 -4.25 -5.66 25.32
N HIS A 26 -4.74 -4.49 25.73
CA HIS A 26 -6.15 -4.12 25.69
C HIS A 26 -6.35 -2.97 24.71
N THR A 27 -7.53 -2.91 24.08
CA THR A 27 -7.84 -1.91 23.05
C THR A 27 -9.17 -1.22 23.36
N TRP A 28 -9.18 0.11 23.31
CA TRP A 28 -10.37 0.94 23.43
C TRP A 28 -10.64 1.66 22.11
N THR A 29 -11.91 1.84 21.79
CA THR A 29 -12.32 2.73 20.70
C THR A 29 -12.28 4.17 21.21
N GLY A 30 -11.59 5.04 20.49
CA GLY A 30 -11.55 6.47 20.74
C GLY A 30 -11.97 7.29 19.53
N TYR A 31 -12.18 8.58 19.75
CA TYR A 31 -12.58 9.54 18.72
C TYR A 31 -11.70 10.78 18.77
N VAL A 32 -11.20 11.20 17.61
CA VAL A 32 -10.43 12.45 17.51
C VAL A 32 -11.39 13.63 17.70
N MET A 33 -11.16 14.42 18.74
CA MET A 33 -12.00 15.58 19.06
C MET A 33 -11.47 16.87 18.47
N ARG A 34 -10.14 17.05 18.48
CA ARG A 34 -9.48 18.20 17.87
C ARG A 34 -8.00 17.94 17.64
N THR A 35 -7.47 18.55 16.60
CA THR A 35 -6.04 18.88 16.47
C THR A 35 -5.84 20.28 17.03
N THR A 36 -4.93 20.46 17.98
CA THR A 36 -4.55 21.80 18.44
C THR A 36 -3.91 22.52 17.25
N GLY A 37 -4.54 23.58 16.73
CA GLY A 37 -4.11 24.29 15.52
C GLY A 37 -2.79 25.07 15.64
N GLN A 38 -2.03 24.84 16.70
CA GLN A 38 -0.67 25.35 16.84
C GLN A 38 0.30 24.21 16.60
N VAL A 39 0.92 24.23 15.42
CA VAL A 39 2.13 23.46 15.17
C VAL A 39 3.20 24.02 16.09
N ASP A 40 3.75 23.20 16.97
CA ASP A 40 4.93 23.58 17.72
C ASP A 40 6.06 23.86 16.71
N LYS A 41 6.47 25.12 16.62
CA LYS A 41 7.39 25.59 15.56
C LYS A 41 8.78 24.96 15.65
N THR A 42 9.13 24.38 16.79
CA THR A 42 10.43 23.76 17.04
C THR A 42 10.38 22.27 16.69
N SER A 43 9.34 21.55 17.10
CA SER A 43 9.22 20.10 16.89
C SER A 43 8.47 19.70 15.61
N ARG A 44 7.71 20.62 15.00
CA ARG A 44 6.80 20.36 13.87
C ARG A 44 5.73 19.30 14.18
N LEU A 45 5.47 19.04 15.46
CA LEU A 45 4.44 18.11 15.91
C LEU A 45 3.10 18.83 16.09
N ILE A 46 2.02 18.09 15.83
CA ILE A 46 0.65 18.52 16.06
C ILE A 46 0.12 17.71 17.24
N SER A 47 -0.41 18.41 18.25
CA SER A 47 -1.09 17.74 19.36
C SER A 47 -2.50 17.34 18.95
N VAL A 48 -2.84 16.07 19.13
CA VAL A 48 -4.16 15.51 18.86
C VAL A 48 -4.80 15.12 20.19
N VAL A 49 -6.06 15.51 20.40
CA VAL A 49 -6.85 15.10 21.58
C VAL A 49 -7.84 14.03 21.16
N ILE A 50 -7.79 12.90 21.85
CA ILE A 50 -8.63 11.73 21.60
C ILE A 50 -9.50 11.50 22.83
N GLU A 51 -10.80 11.38 22.60
CA GLU A 51 -11.77 11.02 23.62
C GLU A 51 -11.98 9.51 23.58
N VAL A 52 -11.80 8.85 24.73
CA VAL A 52 -12.19 7.45 24.92
C VAL A 52 -13.48 7.47 25.75
N PRO A 53 -14.61 6.96 25.22
CA PRO A 53 -15.84 6.86 25.99
C PRO A 53 -15.65 5.89 27.16
N GLU A 54 -16.19 6.26 28.32
CA GLU A 54 -16.22 5.42 29.52
C GLU A 54 -14.88 4.74 29.83
N PRO A 55 -13.76 5.48 29.93
CA PRO A 55 -12.41 4.90 30.00
C PRO A 55 -12.18 4.08 31.27
N TYR A 56 -13.01 4.29 32.31
CA TYR A 56 -12.93 3.58 33.58
C TYR A 56 -13.89 2.39 33.66
N ASN A 57 -14.69 2.14 32.62
CA ASN A 57 -15.62 1.03 32.62
C ASN A 57 -14.85 -0.28 32.50
N THR A 58 -15.00 -1.14 33.50
CA THR A 58 -14.38 -2.46 33.55
C THR A 58 -15.38 -3.60 33.30
N SER A 59 -16.56 -3.25 32.81
CA SER A 59 -17.52 -4.24 32.31
C SER A 59 -16.85 -5.03 31.19
N ASP A 60 -17.21 -6.31 31.07
CA ASP A 60 -16.69 -7.22 30.04
C ASP A 60 -15.20 -7.63 30.20
N GLY A 61 -14.61 -7.43 31.38
CA GLY A 61 -13.24 -7.88 31.69
C GLY A 61 -12.14 -6.99 31.10
N GLN A 62 -12.49 -5.81 30.59
CA GLN A 62 -11.55 -4.78 30.17
C GLN A 62 -11.03 -4.01 31.39
N PRO A 63 -9.72 -3.73 31.52
CA PRO A 63 -9.21 -2.89 32.61
C PRO A 63 -9.59 -1.42 32.40
N ALA A 64 -9.58 -0.65 33.49
CA ALA A 64 -9.77 0.79 33.44
C ALA A 64 -8.54 1.48 32.82
N LEU A 65 -8.76 2.33 31.83
CA LEU A 65 -7.74 3.19 31.25
C LEU A 65 -7.50 4.40 32.17
N LEU A 66 -6.45 4.30 32.99
CA LEU A 66 -6.14 5.30 34.02
C LEU A 66 -5.29 6.47 33.46
N PRO A 67 -5.41 7.69 34.03
CA PRO A 67 -4.50 8.78 33.72
C PRO A 67 -3.04 8.41 33.98
N GLY A 68 -2.15 8.84 33.10
CA GLY A 68 -0.71 8.50 33.18
C GLY A 68 -0.34 7.16 32.53
N THR A 69 -1.32 6.38 32.04
CA THR A 69 -1.05 5.18 31.24
C THR A 69 -0.44 5.57 29.90
N PHE A 70 0.68 4.93 29.54
CA PHE A 70 1.25 5.06 28.20
C PHE A 70 0.45 4.19 27.23
N VAL A 71 -0.01 4.80 26.13
CA VAL A 71 -0.84 4.14 25.13
C VAL A 71 -0.23 4.30 23.74
N GLU A 72 -0.44 3.31 22.89
CA GLU A 72 -0.27 3.42 21.45
C GLU A 72 -1.61 3.80 20.82
N VAL A 73 -1.61 4.72 19.86
CA VAL A 73 -2.83 5.17 19.19
C VAL A 73 -2.72 4.95 17.69
N LEU A 74 -3.65 4.20 17.14
CA LEU A 74 -3.84 4.05 15.70
C LEU A 74 -5.03 4.92 15.27
N ILE A 75 -4.75 6.06 14.64
CA ILE A 75 -5.78 6.95 14.09
C ILE A 75 -6.14 6.46 12.68
N MET A 76 -7.41 6.14 12.46
CA MET A 76 -7.88 5.62 11.18
C MET A 76 -7.92 6.74 10.15
N GLY A 77 -7.08 6.63 9.13
CA GLY A 77 -7.06 7.53 7.98
C GLY A 77 -8.15 7.22 6.96
N ASN A 78 -8.12 7.95 5.84
CA ASN A 78 -8.98 7.66 4.71
C ASN A 78 -8.47 6.41 3.97
N VAL A 79 -9.38 5.53 3.59
CA VAL A 79 -9.08 4.40 2.70
C VAL A 79 -8.98 4.93 1.28
N LEU A 80 -7.84 4.70 0.64
CA LEU A 80 -7.68 4.92 -0.79
C LEU A 80 -8.29 3.72 -1.53
N LYS A 81 -9.43 3.93 -2.17
CA LYS A 81 -10.09 2.90 -2.98
C LYS A 81 -9.45 2.83 -4.36
N ASP A 82 -9.54 1.65 -4.98
CA ASP A 82 -9.17 1.45 -6.39
C ASP A 82 -7.73 1.87 -6.71
N ALA A 83 -6.82 1.60 -5.77
CA ALA A 83 -5.40 1.90 -5.92
C ALA A 83 -4.58 0.65 -6.21
N ILE A 84 -3.76 0.73 -7.24
CA ILE A 84 -2.82 -0.32 -7.64
C ILE A 84 -1.44 0.06 -7.13
N ALA A 85 -0.82 -0.85 -6.37
CA ALA A 85 0.56 -0.70 -5.91
C ALA A 85 1.52 -1.01 -7.07
N VAL A 86 2.24 0.01 -7.51
CA VAL A 86 3.23 -0.07 -8.59
C VAL A 86 4.63 -0.01 -7.98
N PRO A 87 5.50 -1.01 -8.20
CA PRO A 87 6.90 -0.95 -7.79
C PRO A 87 7.57 0.29 -8.37
N ARG A 88 8.35 1.00 -7.56
CA ARG A 88 8.93 2.28 -7.96
C ARG A 88 9.85 2.18 -9.19
N ASP A 89 10.53 1.05 -9.34
CA ASP A 89 11.43 0.77 -10.47
C ASP A 89 10.70 0.63 -11.81
N ALA A 90 9.40 0.33 -11.78
CA ALA A 90 8.56 0.28 -12.98
C ALA A 90 8.11 1.67 -13.46
N ILE A 91 8.18 2.68 -12.58
CA ILE A 91 7.71 4.04 -12.86
C ILE A 91 8.81 4.81 -13.56
N ARG A 92 8.48 5.31 -14.74
CA ARG A 92 9.36 6.09 -15.62
C ARG A 92 9.11 7.58 -15.42
N GLN A 93 10.04 8.38 -15.95
CA GLN A 93 9.95 9.83 -15.88
C GLN A 93 8.60 10.35 -16.41
N GLY A 94 8.02 11.32 -15.68
CA GLY A 94 6.71 11.88 -16.00
C GLY A 94 5.53 11.00 -15.57
N ASN A 95 5.70 10.16 -14.53
CA ASN A 95 4.68 9.25 -14.02
C ASN A 95 4.14 8.34 -15.11
N LYS A 96 5.02 7.65 -15.83
CA LYS A 96 4.61 6.70 -16.88
C LYS A 96 4.99 5.29 -16.46
N VAL A 97 4.28 4.31 -16.99
CA VAL A 97 4.62 2.89 -16.87
C VAL A 97 4.61 2.27 -18.26
N TRP A 98 5.35 1.19 -18.40
CA TRP A 98 5.33 0.38 -19.61
C TRP A 98 4.49 -0.85 -19.35
N VAL A 99 3.39 -0.97 -20.07
CA VAL A 99 2.43 -2.08 -20.00
C VAL A 99 2.66 -3.01 -21.17
N VAL A 100 2.51 -4.31 -20.97
CA VAL A 100 2.62 -5.32 -22.02
C VAL A 100 1.26 -5.91 -22.31
N GLU A 101 0.77 -5.71 -23.54
CA GLU A 101 -0.47 -6.28 -24.05
C GLU A 101 -0.16 -7.02 -25.35
N GLU A 102 -0.61 -8.27 -25.47
CA GLU A 102 -0.39 -9.10 -26.67
C GLU A 102 1.09 -9.15 -27.14
N GLY A 103 2.03 -9.15 -26.20
CA GLY A 103 3.47 -9.15 -26.47
C GLY A 103 4.05 -7.84 -26.99
N ARG A 104 3.28 -6.74 -26.92
CA ARG A 104 3.70 -5.39 -27.29
C ARG A 104 3.72 -4.46 -26.09
N LEU A 105 4.71 -3.56 -26.08
CA LEU A 105 4.87 -2.56 -25.03
C LEU A 105 4.10 -1.28 -25.36
N HIS A 106 3.32 -0.81 -24.39
CA HIS A 106 2.55 0.42 -24.42
C HIS A 106 3.00 1.37 -23.29
N ILE A 107 3.17 2.65 -23.61
CA ILE A 107 3.55 3.66 -22.64
C ILE A 107 2.28 4.33 -22.09
N GLN A 108 1.93 4.02 -20.84
CA GLN A 108 0.73 4.54 -20.20
C GLN A 108 1.06 5.57 -19.11
N PRO A 109 0.37 6.73 -19.06
CA PRO A 109 0.50 7.66 -17.95
C PRO A 109 -0.22 7.12 -16.72
N LEU A 110 0.35 7.40 -15.54
CA LEU A 110 -0.21 7.07 -14.24
C LEU A 110 -0.64 8.31 -13.49
N GLU A 111 -1.79 8.23 -12.84
CA GLU A 111 -2.16 9.16 -11.77
C GLU A 111 -1.80 8.56 -10.42
N ILE A 112 -0.79 9.12 -9.78
CA ILE A 112 -0.26 8.61 -8.50
C ILE A 112 -0.86 9.41 -7.36
N ALA A 113 -1.64 8.76 -6.50
CA ALA A 113 -2.22 9.38 -5.31
C ALA A 113 -1.20 9.46 -4.15
N ARG A 114 -0.29 8.49 -4.06
CA ARG A 114 0.72 8.44 -3.00
C ARG A 114 1.98 7.72 -3.47
N ALA A 115 3.14 8.21 -3.05
CA ALA A 115 4.41 7.53 -3.24
C ALA A 115 5.07 7.23 -1.89
N GLU A 116 5.58 6.01 -1.75
CA GLU A 116 6.37 5.55 -0.61
C GLU A 116 7.78 5.18 -1.07
N ARG A 117 8.55 4.52 -0.20
CA ARG A 117 9.95 4.18 -0.50
C ARG A 117 10.04 3.20 -1.67
N ASP A 118 9.26 2.13 -1.63
CA ASP A 118 9.39 0.99 -2.53
C ASP A 118 8.26 0.92 -3.57
N PHE A 119 7.11 1.52 -3.26
CA PHE A 119 5.91 1.50 -4.10
C PHE A 119 5.34 2.90 -4.30
N ALA A 120 4.64 3.10 -5.41
CA ALA A 120 3.67 4.18 -5.55
C ALA A 120 2.28 3.60 -5.81
N TYR A 121 1.26 4.28 -5.30
CA TYR A 121 -0.13 3.87 -5.41
C TYR A 121 -0.79 4.68 -6.52
N ALA A 122 -1.02 4.04 -7.66
CA ALA A 122 -1.70 4.61 -8.81
C ALA A 122 -3.21 4.41 -8.68
N ILE A 123 -3.99 5.45 -8.97
CA ILE A 123 -5.46 5.42 -8.94
C ILE A 123 -6.08 5.43 -10.35
N SER A 124 -5.25 5.65 -11.37
CA SER A 124 -5.65 5.53 -12.78
C SER A 124 -4.43 5.23 -13.64
N GLY A 125 -4.69 4.71 -14.84
CA GLY A 125 -3.65 4.41 -15.84
C GLY A 125 -3.14 2.96 -15.83
N LEU A 126 -3.74 2.08 -15.03
CA LEU A 126 -3.52 0.64 -15.05
C LEU A 126 -4.84 -0.08 -14.76
N ASP A 127 -5.07 -1.18 -15.49
CA ASP A 127 -6.14 -2.12 -15.22
C ASP A 127 -5.65 -3.24 -14.28
N ASP A 128 -6.59 -3.91 -13.61
CA ASP A 128 -6.27 -5.07 -12.80
C ASP A 128 -5.70 -6.20 -13.66
N GLY A 129 -4.64 -6.86 -13.16
CA GLY A 129 -3.92 -7.89 -13.90
C GLY A 129 -3.00 -7.39 -15.02
N ALA A 130 -2.86 -6.07 -15.22
CA ALA A 130 -1.96 -5.52 -16.23
C ALA A 130 -0.49 -5.96 -16.00
N MET A 131 0.17 -6.42 -17.06
CA MET A 131 1.59 -6.77 -17.02
C MET A 131 2.44 -5.54 -17.22
N ILE A 132 3.30 -5.22 -16.25
CA ILE A 132 4.20 -4.06 -16.30
C ILE A 132 5.66 -4.47 -16.42
N VAL A 133 6.47 -3.64 -17.08
CA VAL A 133 7.91 -3.88 -17.25
C VAL A 133 8.70 -3.29 -16.09
N LEU A 134 9.28 -4.16 -15.28
CA LEU A 134 10.15 -3.78 -14.15
C LEU A 134 11.58 -3.43 -14.59
N SER A 135 12.13 -4.15 -15.57
CA SER A 135 13.52 -3.98 -16.02
C SER A 135 13.73 -2.66 -16.76
N SER A 136 14.90 -2.07 -16.62
CA SER A 136 15.33 -0.97 -17.48
C SER A 136 15.59 -1.48 -18.90
N LEU A 137 15.09 -0.75 -19.90
CA LEU A 137 15.34 -1.01 -21.31
C LEU A 137 16.01 0.24 -21.91
N ASP A 138 17.12 0.06 -22.62
CA ASP A 138 17.95 1.17 -23.12
C ASP A 138 17.26 2.00 -24.21
N THR A 139 16.37 1.38 -24.99
CA THR A 139 15.58 2.05 -26.02
C THR A 139 14.19 1.44 -26.04
N VAL A 140 13.18 2.28 -25.86
CA VAL A 140 11.77 1.87 -25.85
C VAL A 140 10.99 2.79 -26.78
N THR A 141 10.22 2.18 -27.66
CA THR A 141 9.25 2.85 -28.51
C THR A 141 7.89 2.21 -28.31
N GLU A 142 6.83 3.00 -28.51
CA GLU A 142 5.46 2.51 -28.49
C GLU A 142 5.28 1.33 -29.47
N GLY A 143 4.59 0.27 -29.03
CA GLY A 143 4.29 -0.93 -29.82
C GLY A 143 5.46 -1.89 -30.03
N MET A 144 6.61 -1.67 -29.37
CA MET A 144 7.78 -2.54 -29.48
C MET A 144 7.45 -3.96 -28.98
N LYS A 145 7.85 -4.99 -29.75
CA LYS A 145 7.71 -6.38 -29.31
C LYS A 145 8.63 -6.66 -28.13
N VAL A 146 8.10 -7.32 -27.12
CA VAL A 146 8.84 -7.71 -25.92
C VAL A 146 8.63 -9.20 -25.65
N ARG A 147 9.61 -9.83 -25.02
CA ARG A 147 9.51 -11.20 -24.54
C ARG A 147 9.41 -11.18 -23.02
N SER A 148 8.33 -11.74 -22.48
CA SER A 148 8.16 -11.82 -21.03
C SER A 148 9.01 -12.96 -20.46
N GLN A 149 9.56 -12.78 -19.26
CA GLN A 149 10.26 -13.86 -18.55
C GLN A 149 9.26 -14.90 -17.99
N LEU A 150 8.01 -14.51 -17.78
CA LEU A 150 6.92 -15.39 -17.32
C LEU A 150 6.55 -16.49 -18.34
N GLU A 151 6.84 -16.29 -19.62
CA GLU A 151 6.68 -17.32 -20.66
C GLU A 151 7.86 -18.30 -20.75
N MET A 152 9.01 -17.97 -20.14
CA MET A 152 10.22 -18.81 -20.19
C MET A 152 10.18 -20.14 -19.39
N PRO A 153 9.25 -20.41 -18.45
CA PRO A 153 9.16 -21.74 -17.84
C PRO A 153 8.62 -22.82 -18.80
N ALA A 154 7.70 -22.47 -19.72
CA ALA A 154 6.96 -23.45 -20.51
C ALA A 154 7.78 -24.02 -21.69
N LEU A 155 8.60 -23.19 -22.34
CA LEU A 155 9.41 -23.62 -23.48
C LEU A 155 10.65 -24.43 -23.06
N ALA A 156 11.20 -24.16 -21.86
CA ALA A 156 12.36 -24.87 -21.33
C ALA A 156 12.03 -26.33 -20.94
N GLU A 157 10.80 -26.61 -20.51
CA GLU A 157 10.35 -27.99 -20.20
C GLU A 157 10.13 -28.84 -21.45
N GLN A 158 9.70 -28.25 -22.58
CA GLN A 158 9.47 -28.99 -23.83
C GLN A 158 10.79 -29.42 -24.49
N LEU A 159 11.81 -28.57 -24.49
CA LEU A 159 13.11 -28.89 -25.09
C LEU A 159 13.86 -30.01 -24.34
N ASN A 160 13.60 -30.19 -23.04
CA ASN A 160 14.16 -31.28 -22.23
C ASN A 160 13.44 -32.63 -22.44
N ARG A 161 12.23 -32.65 -23.00
CA ARG A 161 11.51 -33.89 -23.31
C ARG A 161 11.95 -34.47 -24.65
N ASP A 162 12.11 -33.63 -25.67
CA ASP A 162 12.48 -34.09 -27.02
C ASP A 162 13.94 -34.58 -27.11
N SER A 163 14.82 -34.13 -26.22
CA SER A 163 16.23 -34.54 -26.18
C SER A 163 16.48 -35.88 -25.48
N ASN A 164 15.45 -36.51 -24.89
CA ASN A 164 15.56 -37.81 -24.23
C ASN A 164 15.06 -39.01 -25.08
N GLU A 165 14.67 -38.80 -26.34
CA GLU A 165 14.11 -39.85 -27.21
C GLU A 165 14.98 -40.25 -28.42
N THR A 166 16.23 -39.77 -28.55
CA THR A 166 17.11 -40.20 -29.67
C THR A 166 18.24 -41.14 -29.22
N GLU A 167 17.91 -42.43 -29.28
CA GLU A 167 18.72 -43.61 -29.70
C GLU A 167 19.84 -44.18 -28.78
N PRO A 168 20.21 -45.49 -28.91
CA PRO A 168 19.82 -46.48 -29.93
C PRO A 168 19.34 -47.86 -29.43
N MET A 169 18.84 -48.59 -30.42
CA MET A 169 18.59 -50.03 -30.53
C MET A 169 19.85 -50.89 -30.27
N GLU A 170 19.61 -52.17 -29.93
CA GLU A 170 20.54 -53.33 -29.83
C GLU A 170 21.25 -53.54 -28.46
N ALA A 171 21.29 -54.74 -27.85
CA ALA A 171 21.23 -56.09 -28.40
C ALA A 171 20.67 -57.11 -27.39
N GLN A 172 19.94 -58.13 -27.89
CA GLN A 172 20.08 -59.56 -27.54
C GLN A 172 19.63 -60.42 -28.73
#